data_AF-H1XTF1-F1
#
_entry.id   AF-H1XTF1-F1
#
_cell.length_a   1.000
_cell.length_b   1.000
_cell.length_c   1.000
_cell.angle_alpha   90.00
_cell.angle_beta   90.00
_cell.angle_gamma   90.00
#
_symmetry.space_group_name_H-M   'P 1'
#
loop_
_entity.id
_entity.type
_entity.pdbx_description
1 polymer ?
#
loop_
_entity_poly.entity_id
_entity_poly.type
_entity_poly.pdbx_seq_one_letter_code
_entity_poly.pdbx_strand_id
1 'polypeptide(L)'
;MGFEDEIRRFVRRQFESGNVRNLRKRVREFIKENGFEESFKNDVQRLIKSVENDLFEQFKNDYSGGEDVQKKAEDILSAYAQRHINEIQDMALYSLKYIDRRLIREISQAIEQGIKGDLNWQETARAALRKYKLRKRHIETEINTTQAALDRLARIEQIKQSGAKYVRYAGPTGTVRPFCVRHIGGVYRIEEIEGKLNRFRQPALYYMGGYNCRHRWVPMEGKEIYRQKNGQGRVFVEQGFKERSKEITIAKLRARSGFRIVLRNATGPKGIKLADTWENGRAVEYKRLTSSATNITEATRRQIRNGKKQAGHVLLYNEGSLAEDLIIEGIKKAIKFDDKREIKQVTILKKNGTFITKNREGWEND
;
A
#
# COMPACT_ATOMS: atom_id res chain seq x y z
N MET A 1 -23.18 3.01 43.92
CA MET A 1 -22.17 2.47 42.98
C MET A 1 -20.90 3.26 43.25
N GLY A 2 -19.78 2.58 43.54
CA GLY A 2 -18.59 3.26 44.04
C GLY A 2 -17.92 4.10 42.96
N PHE A 3 -17.19 5.15 43.36
CA PHE A 3 -16.33 5.94 42.46
C PHE A 3 -15.38 5.05 41.64
N GLU A 4 -14.88 3.98 42.26
CA GLU A 4 -14.04 2.99 41.60
C GLU A 4 -14.76 2.26 40.44
N ASP A 5 -16.03 1.89 40.62
CA ASP A 5 -16.84 1.21 39.61
C ASP A 5 -17.15 2.11 38.41
N GLU A 6 -17.25 3.42 38.63
CA GLU A 6 -17.45 4.40 37.58
C GLU A 6 -16.21 4.61 36.73
N ILE A 7 -15.03 4.71 37.35
CA ILE A 7 -13.76 4.77 36.61
C ILE A 7 -13.53 3.46 35.85
N ARG A 8 -13.76 2.30 36.48
CA ARG A 8 -13.65 0.98 35.83
C ARG A 8 -14.50 0.91 34.56
N ARG A 9 -15.77 1.32 34.63
CA ARG A 9 -16.67 1.36 33.46
C ARG A 9 -16.26 2.40 32.43
N PHE A 10 -15.76 3.56 32.84
CA PHE A 10 -15.25 4.57 31.90
C PHE A 10 -14.03 4.05 31.12
N VAL A 11 -13.04 3.52 31.82
CA VAL A 11 -11.80 2.99 31.21
C VAL A 11 -12.12 1.82 30.26
N ARG A 12 -12.96 0.87 30.69
CA ARG A 12 -13.39 -0.26 29.86
C ARG A 12 -14.01 0.18 28.53
N ARG A 13 -14.91 1.18 28.55
CA ARG A 13 -15.51 1.75 27.33
C ARG A 13 -14.47 2.38 26.38
N GLN A 14 -13.38 2.96 26.90
CA GLN A 14 -12.31 3.49 26.06
C GLN A 14 -11.51 2.38 25.37
N PHE A 15 -11.29 1.25 26.05
CA PHE A 15 -10.65 0.07 25.46
C PHE A 15 -11.54 -0.58 24.40
N GLU A 16 -12.82 -0.82 24.71
CA GLU A 16 -13.78 -1.44 23.78
C GLU A 16 -13.99 -0.61 22.50
N SER A 17 -13.86 0.71 22.59
CA SER A 17 -13.94 1.61 21.43
C SER A 17 -12.61 1.80 20.68
N GLY A 18 -11.54 1.10 21.08
CA GLY A 18 -10.21 1.23 20.48
C GLY A 18 -9.54 2.59 20.71
N ASN A 19 -10.05 3.38 21.65
CA ASN A 19 -9.69 4.79 21.84
C ASN A 19 -8.75 4.99 23.04
N VAL A 20 -7.71 4.16 23.11
CA VAL A 20 -6.74 4.11 24.23
C VAL A 20 -5.70 5.24 24.18
N ARG A 21 -5.59 5.94 23.04
CA ARG A 21 -4.66 7.05 22.89
C ARG A 21 -5.08 8.21 23.81
N ASN A 22 -4.19 8.61 24.70
CA ASN A 22 -4.43 9.63 25.74
C ASN A 22 -5.41 9.21 26.85
N LEU A 23 -5.62 7.90 27.09
CA LEU A 23 -6.52 7.39 28.14
C LEU A 23 -6.35 8.08 29.49
N ARG A 24 -5.10 8.23 29.96
CA ARG A 24 -4.80 8.92 31.24
C ARG A 24 -5.31 10.35 31.31
N LYS A 25 -5.27 11.09 30.19
CA LYS A 25 -5.79 12.45 30.12
C LYS A 25 -7.32 12.45 30.24
N ARG A 26 -7.99 11.55 29.50
CA ARG A 26 -9.46 11.44 29.49
C ARG A 26 -10.00 10.95 30.82
N VAL A 27 -9.29 10.05 31.52
CA VAL A 27 -9.67 9.62 32.87
C VAL A 27 -9.56 10.78 33.86
N ARG A 28 -8.51 11.62 33.76
CA ARG A 28 -8.40 12.84 34.59
C ARG A 28 -9.52 13.84 34.29
N GLU A 29 -9.84 14.04 33.01
CA GLU A 29 -10.97 14.89 32.59
C GLU A 29 -12.29 14.36 33.16
N PHE A 30 -12.54 13.06 33.04
CA PHE A 30 -13.73 12.39 33.61
C PHE A 30 -13.81 12.55 35.13
N ILE A 31 -12.71 12.36 35.86
CA ILE A 31 -12.65 12.52 37.33
C ILE A 31 -12.96 13.97 37.73
N LYS A 32 -12.42 14.94 36.99
CA LYS A 32 -12.65 16.35 37.22
C LYS A 32 -14.11 16.75 36.94
N GLU A 33 -14.66 16.29 35.81
CA GLU A 33 -16.05 16.55 35.40
C GLU A 33 -17.07 16.01 36.39
N ASN A 34 -16.73 14.95 37.12
CA ASN A 34 -17.62 14.35 38.12
C ASN A 34 -17.28 14.77 39.56
N GLY A 35 -16.42 15.78 39.76
CA GLY A 35 -16.20 16.42 41.06
C GLY A 35 -15.35 15.64 42.06
N PHE A 36 -14.53 14.69 41.61
CA PHE A 36 -13.77 13.78 42.48
C PHE A 36 -12.32 14.24 42.76
N GLU A 37 -11.98 15.50 42.47
CA GLU A 37 -10.60 15.98 42.34
C GLU A 37 -9.84 16.14 43.68
N GLU A 38 -10.55 16.45 44.78
CA GLU A 38 -9.91 16.70 46.09
C GLU A 38 -9.71 15.44 46.95
N SER A 39 -10.63 14.46 46.88
CA SER A 39 -10.65 13.33 47.82
C SER A 39 -9.77 12.15 47.41
N PHE A 40 -9.26 12.08 46.18
CA PHE A 40 -8.61 10.86 45.65
C PHE A 40 -7.33 11.10 44.85
N LYS A 41 -6.65 12.25 44.99
CA LYS A 41 -5.48 12.61 44.15
C LYS A 41 -4.39 11.52 44.09
N ASN A 42 -4.14 10.80 45.19
CA ASN A 42 -3.20 9.67 45.24
C ASN A 42 -3.83 8.31 44.90
N ASP A 43 -5.14 8.19 45.06
CA ASP A 43 -5.89 6.96 44.80
C ASP A 43 -6.24 6.80 43.33
N VAL A 44 -6.44 7.91 42.60
CA VAL A 44 -6.69 7.93 41.16
C VAL A 44 -5.57 7.24 40.37
N GLN A 45 -4.30 7.48 40.73
CA GLN A 45 -3.19 6.81 40.07
C GLN A 45 -3.15 5.31 40.38
N ARG A 46 -3.41 4.93 41.63
CA ARG A 46 -3.52 3.51 42.04
C ARG A 46 -4.67 2.82 41.33
N LEU A 47 -5.80 3.50 41.21
CA LEU A 47 -7.00 2.99 40.56
C LEU A 47 -6.80 2.81 39.06
N ILE A 48 -6.25 3.83 38.37
CA ILE A 48 -5.90 3.72 36.95
C ILE A 48 -4.98 2.52 36.73
N LYS A 49 -3.96 2.36 37.57
CA LYS A 49 -3.01 1.25 37.46
C LYS A 49 -3.66 -0.11 37.75
N SER A 50 -4.56 -0.19 38.72
CA SER A 50 -5.33 -1.41 39.02
C SER A 50 -6.23 -1.79 37.85
N VAL A 51 -6.94 -0.83 37.24
CA VAL A 51 -7.82 -1.10 36.10
C VAL A 51 -7.03 -1.42 34.84
N GLU A 52 -5.90 -0.75 34.61
CA GLU A 52 -4.95 -1.09 33.54
C GLU A 52 -4.46 -2.54 33.70
N ASN A 53 -4.10 -2.97 34.92
CA ASN A 53 -3.68 -4.33 35.21
C ASN A 53 -4.81 -5.35 35.02
N ASP A 54 -6.01 -5.09 35.56
CA ASP A 54 -7.15 -6.02 35.48
C ASP A 54 -7.60 -6.22 34.03
N LEU A 55 -7.62 -5.16 33.22
CA LEU A 55 -7.93 -5.25 31.80
C LEU A 55 -6.80 -5.91 31.00
N PHE A 56 -5.55 -5.74 31.41
CA PHE A 56 -4.41 -6.42 30.81
C PHE A 56 -4.44 -7.93 31.11
N GLU A 57 -4.80 -8.33 32.34
CA GLU A 57 -5.00 -9.73 32.71
C GLU A 57 -6.25 -10.34 32.04
N GLN A 58 -7.35 -9.59 31.93
CA GLN A 58 -8.51 -10.01 31.12
C GLN A 58 -8.14 -10.16 29.65
N PHE A 59 -7.36 -9.23 29.09
CA PHE A 59 -6.87 -9.33 27.71
C PHE A 59 -5.95 -10.54 27.52
N LYS A 60 -5.07 -10.85 28.48
CA LYS A 60 -4.26 -12.08 28.48
C LYS A 60 -5.11 -13.34 28.52
N ASN A 61 -6.20 -13.33 29.30
CA ASN A 61 -7.10 -14.46 29.44
C ASN A 61 -8.02 -14.64 28.22
N ASP A 62 -8.51 -13.55 27.63
CA ASP A 62 -9.41 -13.53 26.47
C ASP A 62 -8.67 -13.84 25.15
N TYR A 63 -7.38 -13.53 25.08
CA TYR A 63 -6.49 -13.91 23.98
C TYR A 63 -5.61 -15.09 24.41
N SER A 64 -6.24 -16.24 24.65
CA SER A 64 -5.62 -17.52 24.96
C SER A 64 -4.84 -18.13 23.76
N GLY A 65 -3.82 -17.43 23.29
CA GLY A 65 -2.62 -18.04 22.73
C GLY A 65 -1.53 -17.80 23.76
N GLY A 66 -1.36 -18.73 24.70
CA GLY A 66 -0.66 -18.52 25.96
C GLY A 66 0.81 -18.09 25.84
N GLU A 67 1.49 -18.03 26.99
CA GLU A 67 2.93 -17.76 27.12
C GLU A 67 3.76 -18.54 26.09
N ASP A 68 3.29 -19.71 25.65
CA ASP A 68 3.89 -20.54 24.61
C ASP A 68 3.73 -20.00 23.17
N VAL A 69 2.67 -19.26 22.83
CA VAL A 69 2.50 -18.53 21.56
C VAL A 69 3.25 -17.21 21.58
N GLN A 70 3.32 -16.54 22.74
CA GLN A 70 4.09 -15.31 22.90
C GLN A 70 5.59 -15.61 22.91
N LYS A 71 6.01 -16.68 23.59
CA LYS A 71 7.37 -17.24 23.53
C LYS A 71 7.68 -17.86 22.19
N LYS A 72 6.75 -18.55 21.51
CA LYS A 72 6.94 -18.92 20.10
C LYS A 72 7.02 -17.70 19.20
N ALA A 73 6.28 -16.63 19.45
CA ALA A 73 6.38 -15.39 18.68
C ALA A 73 7.69 -14.68 18.97
N GLU A 74 8.20 -14.67 20.21
CA GLU A 74 9.51 -14.13 20.60
C GLU A 74 10.67 -14.99 20.13
N ASP A 75 10.53 -16.32 20.12
CA ASP A 75 11.50 -17.29 19.61
C ASP A 75 11.50 -17.29 18.09
N ILE A 76 10.32 -17.18 17.45
CA ILE A 76 10.20 -16.94 16.01
C ILE A 76 10.79 -15.56 15.72
N LEU A 77 10.44 -14.49 16.42
CA LEU A 77 10.98 -13.14 16.20
C LEU A 77 12.46 -13.04 16.52
N SER A 78 13.00 -13.79 17.49
CA SER A 78 14.42 -13.80 17.85
C SER A 78 15.23 -14.70 16.92
N ALA A 79 14.74 -15.88 16.55
CA ALA A 79 15.37 -16.72 15.54
C ALA A 79 15.26 -16.10 14.14
N TYR A 80 14.16 -15.40 13.86
CA TYR A 80 13.93 -14.59 12.65
C TYR A 80 14.79 -13.33 12.68
N ALA A 81 14.86 -12.60 13.80
CA ALA A 81 15.79 -11.49 13.96
C ALA A 81 17.22 -11.97 13.80
N GLN A 82 17.63 -13.11 14.37
CA GLN A 82 18.99 -13.61 14.24
C GLN A 82 19.30 -14.11 12.81
N ARG A 83 18.38 -14.85 12.18
CA ARG A 83 18.53 -15.37 10.81
C ARG A 83 18.47 -14.24 9.78
N HIS A 84 17.56 -13.28 9.94
CA HIS A 84 17.51 -12.09 9.11
C HIS A 84 18.51 -11.03 9.52
N ILE A 85 19.08 -10.99 10.72
CA ILE A 85 20.25 -10.17 11.02
C ILE A 85 21.43 -10.70 10.22
N ASN A 86 21.58 -12.02 10.09
CA ASN A 86 22.62 -12.62 9.24
C ASN A 86 22.32 -12.38 7.74
N GLU A 87 21.08 -12.56 7.26
CA GLU A 87 20.72 -12.28 5.86
C GLU A 87 20.67 -10.78 5.52
N ILE A 88 20.27 -9.92 6.46
CA ILE A 88 20.36 -8.46 6.35
C ILE A 88 21.82 -8.05 6.45
N GLN A 89 22.67 -8.69 7.26
CA GLN A 89 24.10 -8.46 7.25
C GLN A 89 24.70 -8.86 5.90
N ASP A 90 24.33 -10.00 5.33
CA ASP A 90 24.81 -10.49 4.03
C ASP A 90 24.27 -9.68 2.83
N MET A 91 22.98 -9.31 2.85
CA MET A 91 22.37 -8.42 1.85
C MET A 91 22.80 -6.95 2.02
N ALA A 92 23.06 -6.50 3.25
CA ALA A 92 23.70 -5.22 3.55
C ALA A 92 25.16 -5.23 3.09
N LEU A 93 25.85 -6.35 3.24
CA LEU A 93 27.21 -6.57 2.76
C LEU A 93 27.28 -6.37 1.24
N TYR A 94 26.26 -6.81 0.50
CA TYR A 94 26.19 -6.70 -0.96
C TYR A 94 25.64 -5.35 -1.48
N SER A 95 24.76 -4.69 -0.72
CA SER A 95 24.07 -3.46 -1.18
C SER A 95 24.62 -2.14 -0.61
N LEU A 96 25.42 -2.18 0.47
CA LEU A 96 25.84 -0.99 1.23
C LEU A 96 27.33 -0.67 1.11
N LYS A 97 27.73 -0.21 -0.07
CA LYS A 97 29.04 0.44 -0.25
C LYS A 97 29.06 1.91 0.27
N TYR A 98 27.96 2.43 0.82
CA TYR A 98 27.78 3.88 1.09
C TYR A 98 27.04 4.26 2.40
N ILE A 99 26.60 3.30 3.24
CA ILE A 99 26.12 3.59 4.60
C ILE A 99 27.07 2.86 5.56
N ASP A 100 27.54 3.56 6.59
CA ASP A 100 28.44 3.00 7.59
C ASP A 100 27.77 1.78 8.25
N ARG A 101 28.32 0.58 7.99
CA ARG A 101 27.85 -0.70 8.54
C ARG A 101 27.68 -0.66 10.06
N ARG A 102 28.42 0.22 10.73
CA ARG A 102 28.34 0.45 12.16
C ARG A 102 26.99 1.04 12.59
N LEU A 103 26.43 1.99 11.83
CA LEU A 103 25.14 2.62 12.16
C LEU A 103 23.99 1.60 12.16
N ILE A 104 23.95 0.73 11.15
CA ILE A 104 22.90 -0.28 11.04
C ILE A 104 23.03 -1.31 12.17
N ARG A 105 24.26 -1.76 12.46
CA ARG A 105 24.50 -2.69 13.57
C ARG A 105 24.04 -2.10 14.90
N GLU A 106 24.35 -0.84 15.17
CA GLU A 106 23.94 -0.13 16.38
C GLU A 106 22.41 0.02 16.46
N ILE A 107 21.74 0.31 15.34
CA ILE A 107 20.26 0.35 15.29
C ILE A 107 19.68 -1.06 15.52
N SER A 108 20.22 -2.09 14.88
CA SER A 108 19.79 -3.48 15.06
C SER A 108 19.99 -3.96 16.51
N GLN A 109 21.12 -3.65 17.12
CA GLN A 109 21.39 -3.95 18.54
C GLN A 109 20.43 -3.19 19.46
N ALA A 110 20.14 -1.92 19.16
CA ALA A 110 19.16 -1.16 19.92
C ALA A 110 17.74 -1.75 19.81
N ILE A 111 17.34 -2.21 18.62
CA ILE A 111 16.08 -2.94 18.41
C ILE A 111 16.08 -4.24 19.22
N GLU A 112 17.13 -5.04 19.12
CA GLU A 112 17.24 -6.31 19.83
C GLU A 112 17.19 -6.12 21.35
N GLN A 113 17.89 -5.11 21.89
CA GLN A 113 17.87 -4.76 23.31
C GLN A 113 16.49 -4.27 23.77
N GLY A 114 15.78 -3.50 22.94
CA GLY A 114 14.42 -3.05 23.27
C GLY A 114 13.34 -4.10 23.01
N ILE A 115 13.62 -5.17 22.26
CA ILE A 115 12.78 -6.36 22.20
C ILE A 115 13.02 -7.23 23.44
N LYS A 116 14.29 -7.39 23.86
CA LYS A 116 14.71 -8.23 24.98
C LYS A 116 14.53 -7.60 26.37
N GLY A 117 14.14 -6.33 26.48
CA GLY A 117 13.96 -5.64 27.75
C GLY A 117 13.04 -4.43 27.66
N ASP A 118 12.66 -3.87 28.82
CA ASP A 118 11.74 -2.70 28.96
C ASP A 118 12.29 -1.37 28.40
N LEU A 119 13.40 -1.38 27.65
CA LEU A 119 13.99 -0.18 27.10
C LEU A 119 13.34 0.23 25.78
N ASN A 120 13.04 1.52 25.65
CA ASN A 120 12.57 2.08 24.38
C ASN A 120 13.70 2.03 23.33
N TRP A 121 13.63 1.06 22.40
CA TRP A 121 14.64 0.86 21.36
C TRP A 121 14.97 2.13 20.56
N GLN A 122 14.03 3.08 20.42
CA GLN A 122 14.26 4.35 19.74
C GLN A 122 15.25 5.23 20.52
N GLU A 123 15.16 5.24 21.85
CA GLU A 123 16.06 6.01 22.70
C GLU A 123 17.46 5.40 22.69
N THR A 124 17.55 4.08 22.75
CA THR A 124 18.80 3.33 22.59
C THR A 124 19.44 3.60 21.22
N ALA A 125 18.65 3.56 20.14
CA ALA A 125 19.13 3.88 18.80
C ALA A 125 19.59 5.34 18.69
N ARG A 126 18.84 6.30 19.26
CA ARG A 126 19.27 7.71 19.31
C ARG A 126 20.60 7.87 20.04
N ALA A 127 20.76 7.24 21.21
CA ALA A 127 21.98 7.31 22.00
C ALA A 127 23.17 6.72 21.25
N ALA A 128 22.99 5.58 20.59
CA ALA A 128 24.03 4.95 19.79
C ALA A 128 24.43 5.80 18.57
N LEU A 129 23.46 6.35 17.83
CA LEU A 129 23.71 7.16 16.64
C LEU A 129 24.35 8.53 16.96
N ARG A 130 24.15 9.08 18.17
CA ARG A 130 24.79 10.32 18.62
C ARG A 130 26.32 10.23 18.65
N LYS A 131 26.89 9.03 18.88
CA LYS A 131 28.35 8.80 18.90
C LYS A 131 29.02 9.16 17.56
N TYR A 132 28.26 9.13 16.47
CA TYR A 132 28.73 9.42 15.12
C TYR A 132 28.63 10.90 14.73
N LYS A 133 28.34 11.79 15.70
CA LYS A 133 28.21 13.25 15.50
C LYS A 133 27.21 13.63 14.38
N LEU A 134 26.21 12.77 14.14
CA LEU A 134 25.16 13.03 13.16
C LEU A 134 24.24 14.14 13.67
N ARG A 135 23.77 15.01 12.77
CA ARG A 135 22.75 16.01 13.11
C ARG A 135 21.48 15.29 13.57
N LYS A 136 20.82 15.81 14.61
CA LYS A 136 19.57 15.24 15.19
C LYS A 136 18.55 14.83 14.12
N ARG A 137 18.34 15.67 13.09
CA ARG A 137 17.41 15.39 11.98
C ARG A 137 17.74 14.13 11.17
N HIS A 138 19.02 13.79 11.00
CA HIS A 138 19.44 12.58 10.30
C HIS A 138 19.20 11.35 11.16
N ILE A 139 19.53 11.44 12.47
CA ILE A 139 19.22 10.39 13.45
C ILE A 139 17.73 10.06 13.43
N GLU A 140 16.85 11.06 13.52
CA GLU A 140 15.40 10.81 13.47
C GLU A 140 14.95 10.23 12.12
N THR A 141 15.57 10.64 11.00
CA THR A 141 15.23 10.10 9.68
C THR A 141 15.59 8.62 9.58
N GLU A 142 16.76 8.23 10.08
CA GLU A 142 17.20 6.83 10.12
C GLU A 142 16.26 6.00 11.01
N ILE A 143 15.98 6.45 12.23
CA ILE A 143 15.10 5.74 13.17
C ILE A 143 13.70 5.54 12.58
N ASN A 144 13.10 6.61 12.04
CA ASN A 144 11.76 6.52 11.44
C ASN A 144 11.75 5.61 10.20
N THR A 145 12.83 5.63 9.41
CA THR A 145 12.93 4.77 8.22
C THR A 145 13.10 3.31 8.60
N THR A 146 13.90 3.02 9.63
CA THR A 146 14.09 1.67 10.14
C THR A 146 12.83 1.13 10.78
N GLN A 147 12.13 1.92 11.62
CA GLN A 147 10.84 1.50 12.17
C GLN A 147 9.86 1.13 11.05
N ALA A 148 9.75 1.99 10.04
CA ALA A 148 8.88 1.71 8.90
C ALA A 148 9.30 0.46 8.11
N ALA A 149 10.60 0.12 8.07
CA ALA A 149 11.09 -1.10 7.45
C ALA A 149 10.74 -2.35 8.29
N LEU A 150 10.85 -2.28 9.62
CA LEU A 150 10.42 -3.35 10.53
C LEU A 150 8.92 -3.62 10.46
N ASP A 151 8.09 -2.58 10.47
CA ASP A 151 6.63 -2.71 10.33
C ASP A 151 6.26 -3.41 9.01
N ARG A 152 7.04 -3.15 7.94
CA ARG A 152 6.85 -3.79 6.64
C ARG A 152 7.38 -5.22 6.61
N LEU A 153 8.48 -5.51 7.30
CA LEU A 153 9.00 -6.86 7.46
C LEU A 153 7.93 -7.76 8.08
N ALA A 154 7.37 -7.36 9.22
CA ALA A 154 6.28 -8.07 9.88
C ALA A 154 5.06 -8.27 8.94
N ARG A 155 4.68 -7.23 8.19
CA ARG A 155 3.60 -7.34 7.19
C ARG A 155 3.92 -8.31 6.06
N ILE A 156 5.16 -8.31 5.56
CA ILE A 156 5.57 -9.22 4.48
C ILE A 156 5.51 -10.67 4.97
N GLU A 157 5.91 -10.95 6.21
CA GLU A 157 5.76 -12.29 6.78
C GLU A 157 4.30 -12.69 6.90
N GLN A 158 3.43 -11.80 7.37
CA GLN A 158 1.98 -12.07 7.38
C GLN A 158 1.44 -12.38 5.97
N ILE A 159 1.91 -11.65 4.95
CA ILE A 159 1.54 -11.90 3.54
C ILE A 159 2.06 -13.26 3.06
N LYS A 160 3.29 -13.64 3.42
CA LYS A 160 3.86 -14.96 3.08
C LYS A 160 3.08 -16.08 3.76
N GLN A 161 2.78 -15.93 5.05
CA GLN A 161 2.01 -16.87 5.86
C GLN A 161 0.57 -17.05 5.34
N SER A 162 -0.03 -15.99 4.76
CA SER A 162 -1.34 -16.09 4.12
C SER A 162 -1.32 -16.85 2.79
N GLY A 163 -0.16 -17.33 2.34
CA GLY A 163 0.00 -18.01 1.05
C GLY A 163 -0.08 -17.07 -0.17
N ALA A 164 -0.09 -15.75 0.04
CA ALA A 164 -0.15 -14.80 -1.06
C ALA A 164 1.16 -14.81 -1.84
N LYS A 165 1.08 -15.09 -3.15
CA LYS A 165 2.26 -15.15 -4.04
C LYS A 165 2.60 -13.80 -4.67
N TYR A 166 1.63 -12.89 -4.69
CA TYR A 166 1.73 -11.61 -5.39
C TYR A 166 1.46 -10.43 -4.46
N VAL A 167 2.17 -9.34 -4.70
CA VAL A 167 2.00 -8.07 -4.00
C VAL A 167 1.89 -6.92 -4.98
N ARG A 168 1.00 -5.97 -4.67
CA ARG A 168 0.86 -4.71 -5.40
C ARG A 168 1.54 -3.58 -4.65
N TYR A 169 2.31 -2.77 -5.37
CA TYR A 169 2.88 -1.55 -4.82
C TYR A 169 1.81 -0.45 -4.77
N ALA A 170 1.37 -0.07 -3.57
CA ALA A 170 0.29 0.89 -3.38
C ALA A 170 0.74 2.07 -2.50
N GLY A 171 0.17 3.25 -2.75
CA GLY A 171 0.45 4.44 -1.95
C GLY A 171 0.10 5.72 -2.68
N PRO A 172 0.57 6.89 -2.19
CA PRO A 172 0.25 8.18 -2.80
C PRO A 172 0.84 8.30 -4.22
N THR A 173 0.17 9.08 -5.07
CA THR A 173 0.54 9.32 -6.48
C THR A 173 1.07 10.74 -6.76
N GLY A 174 1.13 11.62 -5.74
CA GLY A 174 1.63 13.00 -5.85
C GLY A 174 3.16 13.09 -5.96
N THR A 175 3.79 14.03 -5.23
CA THR A 175 5.25 14.17 -5.19
C THR A 175 5.92 12.92 -4.64
N VAL A 176 6.30 12.02 -5.53
CA VAL A 176 6.89 10.71 -5.20
C VAL A 176 8.15 10.48 -6.01
N ARG A 177 9.04 9.65 -5.47
CA ARG A 177 10.36 9.40 -6.08
C ARG A 177 10.23 8.65 -7.40
N PRO A 178 11.21 8.76 -8.31
CA PRO A 178 11.19 8.02 -9.58
C PRO A 178 11.00 6.51 -9.42
N PHE A 179 11.56 5.91 -8.36
CA PHE A 179 11.30 4.50 -8.03
C PHE A 179 9.80 4.26 -7.80
N CYS A 180 9.15 5.05 -6.92
CA CYS A 180 7.73 4.91 -6.60
C CYS A 180 6.85 5.13 -7.84
N VAL A 181 7.11 6.18 -8.63
CA VAL A 181 6.38 6.47 -9.88
C VAL A 181 6.41 5.25 -10.81
N ARG A 182 7.57 4.62 -10.97
CA ARG A 182 7.73 3.47 -11.87
C ARG A 182 7.08 2.19 -11.38
N HIS A 183 6.77 2.06 -10.08
CA HIS A 183 6.27 0.79 -9.51
C HIS A 183 4.82 0.90 -9.03
N ILE A 184 4.26 2.11 -8.88
CA ILE A 184 2.88 2.31 -8.42
C ILE A 184 1.88 1.49 -9.23
N GLY A 185 1.04 0.74 -8.52
CA GLY A 185 0.07 -0.20 -9.06
C GLY A 185 0.64 -1.43 -9.76
N GLY A 186 1.96 -1.55 -9.89
CA GLY A 186 2.60 -2.76 -10.37
C GLY A 186 2.37 -3.93 -9.41
N VAL A 187 2.08 -5.09 -9.98
CA VAL A 187 1.95 -6.37 -9.28
C VAL A 187 3.20 -7.20 -9.54
N TYR A 188 3.78 -7.72 -8.48
CA TYR A 188 5.04 -8.46 -8.48
C TYR A 188 4.85 -9.76 -7.71
N ARG A 189 5.58 -10.80 -8.08
CA ARG A 189 5.79 -11.92 -7.17
C ARG A 189 6.67 -11.47 -6.02
N ILE A 190 6.51 -12.08 -4.85
CA ILE A 190 7.31 -11.71 -3.66
C ILE A 190 8.80 -11.94 -3.93
N GLU A 191 9.15 -13.05 -4.59
CA GLU A 191 10.53 -13.41 -4.90
C GLU A 191 11.19 -12.41 -5.86
N GLU A 192 10.41 -11.80 -6.76
CA GLU A 192 10.91 -10.77 -7.68
C GLU A 192 11.35 -9.50 -6.97
N ILE A 193 10.70 -9.17 -5.86
CA ILE A 193 10.96 -7.93 -5.14
C ILE A 193 12.01 -8.09 -4.04
N GLU A 194 12.22 -9.31 -3.53
CA GLU A 194 13.29 -9.65 -2.59
C GLU A 194 14.67 -9.26 -3.16
N GLY A 195 14.94 -9.58 -4.42
CA GLY A 195 16.20 -9.23 -5.09
C GLY A 195 16.29 -7.77 -5.55
N LYS A 196 15.27 -6.94 -5.32
CA LYS A 196 15.19 -5.61 -5.93
C LYS A 196 15.71 -4.53 -5.01
N LEU A 197 16.60 -3.68 -5.52
CA LEU A 197 17.09 -2.50 -4.81
C LEU A 197 16.39 -1.22 -5.26
N ASN A 198 16.25 -0.29 -4.32
CA ASN A 198 15.79 1.07 -4.59
C ASN A 198 16.96 1.99 -5.00
N ARG A 199 16.69 3.29 -5.21
CA ARG A 199 17.72 4.25 -5.66
C ARG A 199 18.86 4.46 -4.65
N PHE A 200 18.62 4.15 -3.38
CA PHE A 200 19.59 4.24 -2.28
C PHE A 200 20.26 2.89 -2.02
N ARG A 201 20.10 1.92 -2.93
CA ARG A 201 20.58 0.55 -2.78
C ARG A 201 20.05 -0.16 -1.54
N GLN A 202 18.87 0.22 -1.05
CA GLN A 202 18.21 -0.53 0.03
C GLN A 202 17.26 -1.58 -0.58
N PRO A 203 17.04 -2.72 0.09
CA PRO A 203 16.05 -3.71 -0.34
C PRO A 203 14.66 -3.09 -0.47
N ALA A 204 14.10 -3.11 -1.68
CA ALA A 204 12.82 -2.47 -1.99
C ALA A 204 11.64 -3.16 -1.28
N LEU A 205 11.79 -4.44 -0.92
CA LEU A 205 10.80 -5.17 -0.14
C LEU A 205 10.48 -4.46 1.19
N TYR A 206 11.50 -4.01 1.91
CA TYR A 206 11.32 -3.37 3.23
C TYR A 206 11.39 -1.85 3.16
N TYR A 207 12.24 -1.30 2.30
CA TYR A 207 12.48 0.14 2.22
C TYR A 207 11.67 0.82 1.11
N MET A 208 10.99 0.07 0.24
CA MET A 208 10.17 0.62 -0.83
C MET A 208 10.98 1.61 -1.70
N GLY A 209 10.55 2.86 -1.81
CA GLY A 209 11.29 3.94 -2.49
C GLY A 209 12.36 4.63 -1.65
N GLY A 210 12.70 4.12 -0.45
CA GLY A 210 13.73 4.62 0.46
C GLY A 210 13.18 5.40 1.65
N TYR A 211 14.03 6.25 2.25
CA TYR A 211 13.72 7.07 3.43
C TYR A 211 12.33 7.69 3.42
N ASN A 212 11.54 7.58 4.49
CA ASN A 212 10.19 8.18 4.56
C ASN A 212 9.25 7.81 3.39
N CYS A 213 9.45 6.69 2.70
CA CYS A 213 8.50 6.24 1.68
C CYS A 213 7.16 5.90 2.37
N ARG A 214 6.04 6.32 1.76
CA ARG A 214 4.68 6.08 2.28
C ARG A 214 3.95 4.94 1.56
N HIS A 215 4.65 4.23 0.68
CA HIS A 215 4.09 3.11 -0.06
C HIS A 215 4.14 1.83 0.76
N ARG A 216 3.30 0.89 0.38
CA ARG A 216 3.15 -0.42 1.00
C ARG A 216 2.93 -1.50 -0.05
N TRP A 217 3.32 -2.72 0.30
CA TRP A 217 2.91 -3.93 -0.38
C TRP A 217 1.53 -4.31 0.09
N VAL A 218 0.63 -4.55 -0.86
CA VAL A 218 -0.73 -5.03 -0.60
C VAL A 218 -0.81 -6.43 -1.20
N PRO A 219 -1.18 -7.48 -0.44
CA PRO A 219 -1.33 -8.81 -0.99
C PRO A 219 -2.35 -8.80 -2.12
N MET A 220 -2.09 -9.58 -3.16
CA MET A 220 -2.98 -9.76 -4.30
C MET A 220 -3.22 -11.24 -4.54
N GLU A 221 -4.49 -11.59 -4.72
CA GLU A 221 -4.92 -12.92 -5.13
C GLU A 221 -5.23 -12.92 -6.62
N GLY A 222 -4.79 -13.96 -7.33
CA GLY A 222 -4.97 -14.06 -8.77
C GLY A 222 -3.81 -14.75 -9.48
N LYS A 223 -3.73 -14.54 -10.79
CA LYS A 223 -2.72 -15.17 -11.65
C LYS A 223 -2.14 -14.19 -12.66
N GLU A 224 -0.84 -14.31 -12.92
CA GLU A 224 -0.19 -13.66 -14.05
C GLU A 224 -0.42 -14.49 -15.31
N ILE A 225 -1.04 -13.90 -16.34
CA ILE A 225 -1.38 -14.59 -17.60
C ILE A 225 -0.50 -14.17 -18.78
N TYR A 226 0.35 -13.17 -18.57
CA TYR A 226 1.30 -12.69 -19.57
C TYR A 226 2.46 -11.96 -18.90
N ARG A 227 3.67 -12.23 -19.38
CA ARG A 227 4.91 -11.55 -18.99
C ARG A 227 5.80 -11.38 -20.21
N GLN A 228 6.25 -10.16 -20.44
CA GLN A 228 7.27 -9.88 -21.44
C GLN A 228 8.64 -10.41 -20.96
N LYS A 229 9.49 -10.90 -21.86
CA LYS A 229 10.82 -11.45 -21.52
C LYS A 229 11.68 -10.50 -20.67
N ASN A 230 11.61 -9.19 -20.94
CA ASN A 230 12.34 -8.16 -20.19
C ASN A 230 11.67 -7.75 -18.86
N GLY A 231 10.53 -8.36 -18.49
CA GLY A 231 9.79 -8.09 -17.27
C GLY A 231 9.05 -6.74 -17.21
N GLN A 232 9.14 -5.89 -18.23
CA GLN A 232 8.51 -4.56 -18.26
C GLN A 232 6.99 -4.69 -18.41
N GLY A 233 6.56 -5.40 -19.45
CA GLY A 233 5.16 -5.71 -19.72
C GLY A 233 4.63 -6.92 -18.96
N ARG A 234 3.46 -6.80 -18.34
CA ARG A 234 2.81 -7.93 -17.65
C ARG A 234 1.30 -7.76 -17.51
N VAL A 235 0.56 -8.86 -17.48
CA VAL A 235 -0.89 -8.88 -17.23
C VAL A 235 -1.18 -9.80 -16.04
N PHE A 236 -1.70 -9.20 -14.98
CA PHE A 236 -2.22 -9.89 -13.81
C PHE A 236 -3.75 -9.88 -13.83
N VAL A 237 -4.36 -11.00 -13.50
CA VAL A 237 -5.81 -11.17 -13.38
C VAL A 237 -6.15 -11.42 -11.93
N GLU A 238 -6.87 -10.49 -11.31
CA GLU A 238 -7.35 -10.59 -9.93
C GLU A 238 -8.35 -11.74 -9.79
N GLN A 239 -8.34 -12.40 -8.63
CA GLN A 239 -9.30 -13.45 -8.31
C GLN A 239 -10.74 -12.94 -8.44
N GLY A 240 -11.60 -13.75 -9.06
CA GLY A 240 -13.00 -13.39 -9.34
C GLY A 240 -13.22 -12.52 -10.59
N PHE A 241 -12.16 -12.14 -11.32
CA PHE A 241 -12.32 -11.54 -12.64
C PHE A 241 -13.04 -12.51 -13.59
N LYS A 242 -14.19 -12.06 -14.14
CA LYS A 242 -14.92 -12.85 -15.15
C LYS A 242 -14.14 -12.78 -16.47
N GLU A 243 -13.61 -13.91 -16.90
CA GLU A 243 -12.75 -13.99 -18.07
C GLU A 243 -13.48 -13.49 -19.33
N ARG A 244 -13.09 -12.30 -19.79
CA ARG A 244 -13.54 -11.70 -21.05
C ARG A 244 -12.36 -11.75 -22.02
N SER A 245 -12.39 -12.71 -22.95
CA SER A 245 -11.32 -12.95 -23.94
C SER A 245 -10.82 -11.67 -24.66
N LYS A 246 -11.73 -10.70 -24.85
CA LYS A 246 -11.46 -9.42 -25.49
C LYS A 246 -10.63 -8.46 -24.63
N GLU A 247 -10.96 -8.33 -23.35
CA GLU A 247 -10.19 -7.47 -22.42
C GLU A 247 -8.79 -8.04 -22.19
N ILE A 248 -8.68 -9.37 -22.11
CA ILE A 248 -7.38 -10.06 -22.06
C ILE A 248 -6.56 -9.77 -23.31
N THR A 249 -7.18 -9.77 -24.50
CA THR A 249 -6.50 -9.42 -25.75
C THR A 249 -5.95 -8.00 -25.70
N ILE A 250 -6.77 -7.02 -25.29
CA ILE A 250 -6.35 -5.62 -25.13
C ILE A 250 -5.21 -5.52 -24.11
N ALA A 251 -5.34 -6.15 -22.94
CA ALA A 251 -4.32 -6.15 -21.90
C ALA A 251 -2.99 -6.72 -22.39
N LYS A 252 -3.01 -7.84 -23.14
CA LYS A 252 -1.80 -8.44 -23.71
C LYS A 252 -1.14 -7.53 -24.75
N LEU A 253 -1.93 -6.86 -25.61
CA LEU A 253 -1.41 -5.89 -26.56
C LEU A 253 -0.73 -4.72 -25.83
N ARG A 254 -1.36 -4.18 -24.79
CA ARG A 254 -0.79 -3.10 -23.97
C ARG A 254 0.46 -3.53 -23.23
N ALA A 255 0.47 -4.74 -22.68
CA ALA A 255 1.64 -5.27 -22.01
C ALA A 255 2.85 -5.42 -22.94
N ARG A 256 2.67 -5.72 -24.24
CA ARG A 256 3.78 -5.75 -25.21
C ARG A 256 4.51 -4.40 -25.33
N SER A 257 3.82 -3.30 -25.08
CA SER A 257 4.39 -1.95 -25.05
C SER A 257 4.98 -1.57 -23.67
N GLY A 258 5.21 -2.54 -22.79
CA GLY A 258 5.84 -2.33 -21.49
C GLY A 258 4.90 -1.92 -20.36
N PHE A 259 3.58 -1.95 -20.57
CA PHE A 259 2.60 -1.62 -19.53
C PHE A 259 2.39 -2.78 -18.55
N ARG A 260 2.21 -2.44 -17.27
CA ARG A 260 1.77 -3.38 -16.24
C ARG A 260 0.28 -3.26 -16.06
N ILE A 261 -0.44 -4.33 -16.39
CA ILE A 261 -1.89 -4.38 -16.42
C ILE A 261 -2.40 -5.24 -15.28
N VAL A 262 -3.40 -4.76 -14.56
CA VAL A 262 -4.17 -5.52 -13.57
C VAL A 262 -5.63 -5.52 -14.00
N LEU A 263 -6.15 -6.68 -14.38
CA LEU A 263 -7.57 -6.89 -14.65
C LEU A 263 -8.27 -7.22 -13.33
N ARG A 264 -9.35 -6.48 -13.01
CA ARG A 264 -9.99 -6.47 -11.69
C ARG A 264 -11.45 -6.85 -11.77
N ASN A 265 -11.96 -7.43 -10.69
CA ASN A 265 -13.41 -7.65 -10.60
C ASN A 265 -14.12 -6.27 -10.55
N ALA A 266 -15.00 -6.03 -11.54
CA ALA A 266 -15.71 -4.77 -11.76
C ALA A 266 -16.61 -4.34 -10.59
N THR A 267 -16.93 -5.25 -9.66
CA THR A 267 -17.92 -5.02 -8.61
C THR A 267 -17.22 -4.66 -7.31
N GLY A 268 -17.26 -3.38 -6.95
CA GLY A 268 -16.79 -2.91 -5.65
C GLY A 268 -17.74 -3.28 -4.50
N PRO A 269 -17.34 -2.99 -3.24
CA PRO A 269 -18.24 -3.06 -2.09
C PRO A 269 -19.52 -2.26 -2.38
N LYS A 270 -20.69 -2.82 -2.07
CA LYS A 270 -22.02 -2.23 -2.34
C LYS A 270 -22.44 -2.18 -3.83
N GLY A 271 -21.80 -2.97 -4.70
CA GLY A 271 -22.22 -3.08 -6.10
C GLY A 271 -21.83 -1.88 -6.99
N ILE A 272 -21.00 -0.97 -6.48
CA ILE A 272 -20.50 0.16 -7.26
C ILE A 272 -19.56 -0.38 -8.35
N LYS A 273 -19.84 -0.04 -9.61
CA LYS A 273 -18.98 -0.39 -10.74
C LYS A 273 -17.66 0.38 -10.63
N LEU A 274 -16.56 -0.36 -10.51
CA LEU A 274 -15.21 0.17 -10.59
C LEU A 274 -14.69 0.05 -12.02
N ALA A 275 -13.51 0.65 -12.27
CA ALA A 275 -12.78 0.40 -13.50
C ALA A 275 -12.31 -1.05 -13.56
N ASP A 276 -12.52 -1.69 -14.71
CA ASP A 276 -12.20 -3.11 -14.89
C ASP A 276 -10.68 -3.33 -15.00
N THR A 277 -9.91 -2.28 -15.30
CA THR A 277 -8.46 -2.40 -15.53
C THR A 277 -7.65 -1.29 -14.87
N TRP A 278 -6.47 -1.64 -14.35
CA TRP A 278 -5.45 -0.67 -13.97
C TRP A 278 -4.22 -0.82 -14.87
N GLU A 279 -3.77 0.27 -15.50
CA GLU A 279 -2.51 0.35 -16.25
C GLU A 279 -1.50 1.19 -15.45
N ASN A 280 -0.36 0.59 -15.05
CA ASN A 280 0.68 1.28 -14.26
C ASN A 280 0.11 2.05 -13.06
N GLY A 281 -0.87 1.47 -12.38
CA GLY A 281 -1.53 2.05 -11.21
C GLY A 281 -2.55 3.16 -11.49
N ARG A 282 -2.91 3.39 -12.75
CA ARG A 282 -4.00 4.29 -13.12
C ARG A 282 -5.20 3.46 -13.56
N ALA A 283 -6.40 3.83 -13.12
CA ALA A 283 -7.63 3.22 -13.60
C ALA A 283 -7.84 3.55 -15.07
N VAL A 284 -8.11 2.53 -15.88
CA VAL A 284 -8.39 2.63 -17.32
C VAL A 284 -9.62 1.78 -17.64
N GLU A 285 -10.53 2.33 -18.44
CA GLU A 285 -11.70 1.61 -18.90
C GLU A 285 -11.53 1.19 -20.36
N TYR A 286 -11.57 -0.11 -20.62
CA TYR A 286 -11.42 -0.67 -21.96
C TYR A 286 -12.76 -0.70 -22.69
N LYS A 287 -12.83 -0.05 -23.84
CA LYS A 287 -13.96 -0.08 -24.75
C LYS A 287 -13.51 -0.59 -26.12
N ARG A 288 -14.45 -1.15 -26.87
CA ARG A 288 -14.20 -1.73 -28.19
C ARG A 288 -15.02 -1.03 -29.25
N LEU A 289 -14.41 -0.84 -30.41
CA LEU A 289 -15.07 -0.41 -31.63
C LEU A 289 -15.02 -1.56 -32.63
N THR A 290 -16.19 -1.96 -33.13
CA THR A 290 -16.37 -3.08 -34.05
C THR A 290 -16.73 -2.57 -35.43
N SER A 291 -16.37 -3.33 -36.48
CA SER A 291 -16.73 -3.03 -37.87
C SER A 291 -18.24 -3.06 -38.14
N SER A 292 -19.03 -3.66 -37.26
CA SER A 292 -20.49 -3.67 -37.35
C SER A 292 -21.17 -2.34 -36.99
N ALA A 293 -20.42 -1.33 -36.54
CA ALA A 293 -21.00 -0.03 -36.23
C ALA A 293 -21.31 0.74 -37.52
N THR A 294 -22.60 1.00 -37.79
CA THR A 294 -23.06 1.80 -38.94
C THR A 294 -22.57 3.24 -38.90
N ASN A 295 -22.40 3.81 -37.71
CA ASN A 295 -21.86 5.16 -37.49
C ASN A 295 -20.72 5.10 -36.46
N ILE A 296 -19.48 5.10 -36.95
CA ILE A 296 -18.26 4.96 -36.13
C ILE A 296 -18.08 6.15 -35.18
N THR A 297 -18.34 7.36 -35.66
CA THR A 297 -18.28 8.60 -34.87
C THR A 297 -19.18 8.50 -33.64
N GLU A 298 -20.43 8.07 -33.83
CA GLU A 298 -21.41 8.01 -32.75
C GLU A 298 -21.23 6.78 -31.83
N ALA A 299 -20.79 5.65 -32.40
CA ALA A 299 -20.36 4.51 -31.60
C ALA A 299 -19.20 4.89 -30.66
N THR A 300 -18.20 5.61 -31.18
CA THR A 300 -17.04 6.09 -30.43
C THR A 300 -17.46 7.01 -29.29
N ARG A 301 -18.27 8.03 -29.58
CA ARG A 301 -18.76 8.97 -28.57
C ARG A 301 -19.52 8.24 -27.45
N ARG A 302 -20.42 7.32 -27.81
CA ARG A 302 -21.18 6.52 -26.85
C ARG A 302 -20.28 5.66 -25.95
N GLN A 303 -19.25 5.03 -26.52
CA GLN A 303 -18.30 4.22 -25.74
C GLN A 303 -17.54 5.06 -24.72
N ILE A 304 -17.04 6.24 -25.11
CA ILE A 304 -16.33 7.15 -24.20
C ILE A 304 -17.27 7.67 -23.11
N ARG A 305 -18.48 8.11 -23.48
CA ARG A 305 -19.50 8.58 -22.52
C ARG A 305 -19.84 7.52 -21.46
N ASN A 306 -19.86 6.25 -21.85
CA ASN A 306 -20.09 5.16 -20.91
C ASN A 306 -18.83 4.85 -20.09
N GLY A 307 -17.66 4.87 -20.71
CA GLY A 307 -16.40 4.53 -20.04
C GLY A 307 -15.95 5.55 -19.00
N LYS A 308 -16.18 6.85 -19.26
CA LYS A 308 -15.79 7.93 -18.35
C LYS A 308 -16.42 7.82 -16.95
N LYS A 309 -17.57 7.14 -16.85
CA LYS A 309 -18.26 6.86 -15.58
C LYS A 309 -17.46 5.93 -14.66
N GLN A 310 -16.55 5.12 -15.23
CA GLN A 310 -15.73 4.14 -14.49
C GLN A 310 -14.29 4.63 -14.33
N ALA A 311 -13.73 5.29 -15.34
CA ALA A 311 -12.38 5.85 -15.31
C ALA A 311 -12.26 7.08 -16.19
N GLY A 312 -11.51 8.10 -15.72
CA GLY A 312 -11.18 9.27 -16.53
C GLY A 312 -10.25 8.99 -17.72
N HIS A 313 -9.58 7.82 -17.74
CA HIS A 313 -8.83 7.33 -18.90
C HIS A 313 -9.63 6.23 -19.59
N VAL A 314 -10.05 6.48 -20.83
CA VAL A 314 -10.75 5.49 -21.67
C VAL A 314 -9.82 5.01 -22.79
N LEU A 315 -9.72 3.69 -22.97
CA LEU A 315 -8.99 3.07 -24.07
C LEU A 315 -9.97 2.46 -25.06
N LEU A 316 -9.90 2.91 -26.32
CA LEU A 316 -10.70 2.42 -27.44
C LEU A 316 -9.88 1.45 -28.27
N TYR A 317 -10.25 0.18 -28.27
CA TYR A 317 -9.66 -0.83 -29.14
C TYR A 317 -10.34 -0.84 -30.51
N ASN A 318 -9.61 -0.43 -31.54
CA ASN A 318 -10.05 -0.46 -32.93
C ASN A 318 -9.78 -1.86 -33.52
N GLU A 319 -10.77 -2.75 -33.44
CA GLU A 319 -10.65 -4.16 -33.80
C GLU A 319 -10.64 -4.40 -35.33
N GLY A 320 -11.36 -3.56 -36.07
CA GLY A 320 -11.69 -3.78 -37.49
C GLY A 320 -10.98 -2.86 -38.49
N SER A 321 -9.87 -2.22 -38.10
CA SER A 321 -9.21 -1.20 -38.93
C SER A 321 -10.17 -0.09 -39.38
N LEU A 322 -11.07 0.32 -38.48
CA LEU A 322 -12.01 1.41 -38.72
C LEU A 322 -11.25 2.70 -39.04
N ALA A 323 -11.87 3.55 -39.88
CA ALA A 323 -11.31 4.83 -40.29
C ALA A 323 -11.03 5.71 -39.06
N GLU A 324 -9.76 6.11 -38.92
CA GLU A 324 -9.26 6.76 -37.70
C GLU A 324 -9.78 8.18 -37.52
N ASP A 325 -9.97 8.90 -38.61
CA ASP A 325 -10.60 10.22 -38.68
C ASP A 325 -12.01 10.22 -38.06
N LEU A 326 -12.82 9.21 -38.35
CA LEU A 326 -14.17 9.06 -37.75
C LEU A 326 -14.10 8.76 -36.25
N ILE A 327 -13.10 7.99 -35.80
CA ILE A 327 -12.87 7.76 -34.36
C ILE A 327 -12.48 9.07 -33.68
N ILE A 328 -11.55 9.83 -34.27
CA ILE A 328 -11.10 11.12 -33.75
C ILE A 328 -12.27 12.10 -33.67
N GLU A 329 -13.10 12.21 -34.70
CA GLU A 329 -14.32 13.03 -34.68
C GLU A 329 -15.26 12.63 -33.53
N GLY A 330 -15.42 11.33 -33.29
CA GLY A 330 -16.21 10.79 -32.18
C GLY A 330 -15.63 11.15 -30.80
N ILE A 331 -14.30 11.14 -30.66
CA ILE A 331 -13.59 11.58 -29.46
C ILE A 331 -13.83 13.08 -29.20
N LYS A 332 -13.64 13.92 -30.21
CA LYS A 332 -13.87 15.38 -30.12
C LYS A 332 -15.30 15.69 -29.70
N LYS A 333 -16.28 15.01 -30.31
CA LYS A 333 -17.69 15.12 -29.89
C LYS A 333 -17.87 14.69 -28.43
N ALA A 334 -17.27 13.57 -27.99
CA ALA A 334 -17.40 13.12 -26.60
C ALA A 334 -16.86 14.14 -25.59
N ILE A 335 -15.73 14.78 -25.92
CA ILE A 335 -15.08 15.80 -25.10
C ILE A 335 -15.91 17.09 -25.06
N LYS A 336 -16.44 17.53 -26.21
CA LYS A 336 -17.32 18.70 -26.33
C LYS A 336 -18.57 18.57 -25.43
N PHE A 337 -19.16 17.38 -25.33
CA PHE A 337 -20.34 17.11 -24.50
C PHE A 337 -20.00 16.59 -23.08
N ASP A 338 -18.76 16.76 -22.62
CA ASP A 338 -18.32 16.35 -21.28
C ASP A 338 -18.14 17.57 -20.37
N ASP A 339 -19.26 18.19 -20.00
CA ASP A 339 -19.31 19.44 -19.21
C ASP A 339 -18.61 19.31 -17.84
N LYS A 340 -18.68 18.11 -17.25
CA LYS A 340 -18.04 17.78 -15.96
C LYS A 340 -16.54 17.53 -16.07
N ARG A 341 -15.97 17.56 -17.29
CA ARG A 341 -14.58 17.27 -17.60
C ARG A 341 -14.12 15.93 -17.00
N GLU A 342 -14.97 14.91 -17.01
CA GLU A 342 -14.67 13.57 -16.48
C GLU A 342 -13.66 12.83 -17.37
N ILE A 343 -13.65 13.12 -18.68
CA ILE A 343 -12.68 12.58 -19.64
C ILE A 343 -11.35 13.32 -19.44
N LYS A 344 -10.35 12.60 -18.92
CA LYS A 344 -8.99 13.13 -18.70
C LYS A 344 -8.03 12.70 -19.81
N GLN A 345 -8.17 11.49 -20.31
CA GLN A 345 -7.28 10.91 -21.32
C GLN A 345 -8.04 9.91 -22.19
N VAL A 346 -7.75 9.89 -23.48
CA VAL A 346 -8.26 8.86 -24.40
C VAL A 346 -7.11 8.23 -25.15
N THR A 347 -7.11 6.90 -25.23
CA THR A 347 -6.15 6.11 -26.01
C THR A 347 -6.88 5.38 -27.14
N ILE A 348 -6.41 5.50 -28.37
CA ILE A 348 -6.82 4.63 -29.48
C ILE A 348 -5.77 3.53 -29.61
N LEU A 349 -6.16 2.26 -29.42
CA LEU A 349 -5.28 1.09 -29.59
C LEU A 349 -5.66 0.35 -30.87
N LYS A 350 -4.69 0.14 -31.76
CA LYS A 350 -4.85 -0.62 -33.01
C LYS A 350 -4.54 -2.11 -32.78
N LYS A 351 -5.03 -2.97 -33.68
CA LYS A 351 -4.83 -4.44 -33.63
C LYS A 351 -3.36 -4.87 -33.63
N ASN A 352 -2.49 -4.11 -34.29
CA ASN A 352 -1.04 -4.36 -34.32
C ASN A 352 -0.33 -3.94 -33.01
N GLY A 353 -1.05 -3.36 -32.05
CA GLY A 353 -0.51 -2.90 -30.77
C GLY A 353 0.03 -1.46 -30.79
N THR A 354 0.04 -0.77 -31.93
CA THR A 354 0.34 0.68 -31.93
C THR A 354 -0.83 1.45 -31.33
N PHE A 355 -0.54 2.58 -30.70
CA PHE A 355 -1.56 3.39 -30.05
C PHE A 355 -1.23 4.87 -30.06
N ILE A 356 -2.28 5.69 -30.01
CA ILE A 356 -2.19 7.13 -29.83
C ILE A 356 -2.87 7.45 -28.51
N THR A 357 -2.20 8.24 -27.67
CA THR A 357 -2.74 8.68 -26.38
C THR A 357 -2.60 10.18 -26.28
N LYS A 358 -3.72 10.88 -26.07
CA LYS A 358 -3.71 12.30 -25.76
C LYS A 358 -4.56 12.58 -24.52
N ASN A 359 -4.15 13.58 -23.75
CA ASN A 359 -4.99 14.15 -22.70
C ASN A 359 -6.15 14.92 -23.35
N ARG A 360 -7.08 15.41 -22.53
CA ARG A 360 -8.23 16.18 -23.02
C ARG A 360 -7.84 17.35 -23.94
N GLU A 361 -6.93 18.21 -23.50
CA GLU A 361 -6.47 19.39 -24.25
C GLU A 361 -5.84 19.00 -25.59
N GLY A 362 -5.04 17.93 -25.62
CA GLY A 362 -4.44 17.43 -26.85
C GLY A 362 -5.47 16.96 -27.88
N TRP A 363 -6.64 16.48 -27.45
CA TRP A 363 -7.74 16.15 -28.36
C TRP A 363 -8.62 17.36 -28.73
N GLU A 364 -8.65 18.41 -27.90
CA GLU A 364 -9.37 19.66 -28.20
C GLU A 364 -8.63 20.51 -29.25
N ASN A 365 -7.30 20.37 -29.34
CA ASN A 365 -6.44 21.15 -30.24
C ASN A 365 -6.10 20.46 -31.58
N ASP A 366 -6.39 19.16 -31.71
CA ASP A 366 -6.38 18.45 -33.01
C ASP A 366 -7.60 18.84 -33.83
#